data_AF-A0AAU9IPY9-F1
#
_entry.id   AF-A0AAU9IPY9-F1
#
_cell.length_a   1.000
_cell.length_b   1.000
_cell.length_c   1.000
_cell.angle_alpha   90.00
_cell.angle_beta   90.00
_cell.angle_gamma   90.00
#
_symmetry.space_group_name_H-M   'P 1'
#
loop_
_entity.id
_entity.type
_entity.pdbx_description
1 polymer ?
#
loop_
_entity_poly.entity_id
_entity_poly.type
_entity_poly.pdbx_seq_one_letter_code
_entity_poly.pdbx_strand_id
1 'polypeptide(L)'
;MKKGKAPAHQNTFAFKHNKASRLTKKIEGEPLTYLCRRCYAKLEWRKKFRKFKLRTVPAKCLLCEEKSVVKGHRKICDVCARGRNLCSKCAKEPYSQGNESTTNEETKVEETKEIEAAEVEKSED
;
A
#
# COMPACT_ATOMS: atom_id res chain seq x y z
N MET A 1 38.70 -24.70 -0.18
CA MET A 1 37.86 -23.84 0.70
C MET A 1 36.99 -24.74 1.57
N LYS A 2 37.14 -24.75 2.90
CA LYS A 2 36.30 -25.57 3.79
C LYS A 2 34.88 -24.98 3.82
N LYS A 3 33.89 -25.75 3.39
CA LYS A 3 32.46 -25.38 3.45
C LYS A 3 32.08 -25.31 4.93
N GLY A 4 31.64 -24.15 5.42
CA GLY A 4 31.22 -23.97 6.80
C GLY A 4 30.11 -24.97 7.18
N LYS A 5 30.05 -25.38 8.45
CA LYS A 5 28.98 -26.27 8.93
C LYS A 5 27.62 -25.65 8.62
N ALA A 6 26.70 -26.45 8.09
CA ALA A 6 25.33 -26.01 7.85
C ALA A 6 24.69 -25.55 9.18
N PRO A 7 23.79 -24.56 9.15
CA PRO A 7 23.11 -24.12 10.35
C PRO A 7 22.35 -25.28 10.99
N ALA A 8 22.45 -25.41 12.33
CA ALA A 8 21.80 -26.48 13.07
C ALA A 8 20.27 -26.43 12.96
N HIS A 9 19.70 -25.23 12.82
CA HIS A 9 18.28 -25.01 12.61
C HIS A 9 18.02 -24.57 11.17
N GLN A 10 17.50 -25.49 10.36
CA GLN A 10 17.08 -25.20 8.98
C GLN A 10 15.77 -24.42 8.99
N ASN A 11 15.65 -23.41 8.15
CA ASN A 11 14.44 -22.59 8.05
C ASN A 11 13.40 -23.31 7.18
N THR A 12 12.81 -24.37 7.72
CA THR A 12 11.93 -25.31 6.99
C THR A 12 10.51 -24.78 6.80
N PHE A 13 10.06 -23.87 7.68
CA PHE A 13 8.73 -23.26 7.61
C PHE A 13 8.83 -21.75 7.43
N ALA A 14 7.95 -21.22 6.57
CA ALA A 14 7.80 -19.77 6.44
C ALA A 14 7.11 -19.20 7.68
N PHE A 15 7.54 -18.01 8.12
CA PHE A 15 6.85 -17.25 9.16
C PHE A 15 5.40 -16.98 8.75
N LYS A 16 4.46 -17.26 9.65
CA LYS A 16 3.03 -16.98 9.50
C LYS A 16 2.56 -16.20 10.72
N HIS A 17 2.00 -15.02 10.51
CA HIS A 17 1.38 -14.23 11.58
C HIS A 17 -0.10 -14.58 11.76
N ASN A 18 -0.62 -14.42 12.98
CA ASN A 18 -2.04 -14.57 13.24
C ASN A 18 -2.87 -13.55 12.43
N LYS A 19 -3.64 -14.05 11.46
CA LYS A 19 -4.51 -13.27 10.56
C LYS A 19 -5.73 -12.65 11.26
N ALA A 20 -6.18 -13.25 12.36
CA ALA A 20 -7.32 -12.73 13.13
C ALA A 20 -6.97 -11.48 13.95
N SER A 21 -5.68 -11.20 14.17
CA SER A 21 -5.25 -10.05 14.96
C SER A 21 -5.65 -8.73 14.29
N ARG A 22 -6.33 -7.86 15.04
CA ARG A 22 -6.72 -6.49 14.60
C ARG A 22 -5.55 -5.70 14.03
N LEU A 23 -4.36 -5.86 14.61
CA LEU A 23 -3.16 -5.18 14.14
C LEU A 23 -2.68 -5.72 12.79
N THR A 24 -2.71 -7.04 12.59
CA THR A 24 -2.34 -7.68 11.31
C THR A 24 -3.24 -7.16 10.20
N LYS A 25 -4.56 -7.15 10.41
CA LYS A 25 -5.54 -6.62 9.44
C LYS A 25 -5.24 -5.17 9.04
N LYS A 26 -4.91 -4.31 10.02
CA LYS A 26 -4.51 -2.91 9.77
C LYS A 26 -3.22 -2.80 8.97
N ILE A 27 -2.22 -3.63 9.28
CA ILE A 27 -0.93 -3.65 8.56
C ILE A 27 -1.12 -4.13 7.11
N GLU A 28 -1.92 -5.17 6.90
CA GLU A 28 -2.21 -5.71 5.57
C GLU A 28 -2.97 -4.70 4.71
N GLY A 29 -3.99 -4.04 5.27
CA GLY A 29 -4.81 -3.05 4.57
C GLY A 29 -4.11 -1.73 4.20
N GLU A 30 -2.97 -1.40 4.80
CA GLU A 30 -2.26 -0.12 4.54
C GLU A 30 -1.68 -0.05 3.11
N PRO A 31 -2.20 0.76 2.18
CA PRO A 31 -1.76 0.69 0.78
C PRO A 31 -0.32 1.19 0.59
N LEU A 32 0.48 0.45 -0.18
CA LEU A 32 1.89 0.76 -0.47
C LEU A 32 2.08 1.66 -1.70
N THR A 33 1.31 2.74 -1.80
CA THR A 33 1.34 3.68 -2.94
C THR A 33 2.54 4.64 -2.93
N TYR A 34 2.90 5.16 -4.11
CA TYR A 34 3.92 6.20 -4.31
C TYR A 34 5.29 5.83 -3.74
N LEU A 35 5.78 4.63 -4.04
CA LEU A 35 7.10 4.16 -3.61
C LEU A 35 7.96 3.79 -4.82
N CYS A 36 9.26 4.03 -4.73
CA CYS A 36 10.21 3.40 -5.65
C CYS A 36 10.29 1.90 -5.36
N ARG A 37 10.66 1.10 -6.37
CA ARG A 37 10.78 -0.38 -6.28
C ARG A 37 11.55 -0.84 -5.04
N ARG A 38 12.66 -0.18 -4.72
CA ARG A 38 13.49 -0.50 -3.56
C ARG A 38 12.79 -0.24 -2.23
N CYS A 39 12.02 0.85 -2.13
CA CYS A 39 11.30 1.17 -0.91
C CYS A 39 10.05 0.31 -0.75
N TYR A 40 9.38 -0.02 -1.84
CA TYR A 40 8.26 -0.96 -1.86
C TYR A 40 8.65 -2.31 -1.27
N ALA A 41 9.69 -2.96 -1.81
CA ALA A 41 10.17 -4.26 -1.33
C ALA A 41 10.50 -4.26 0.18
N LYS A 42 11.09 -3.15 0.68
CA LYS A 42 11.37 -3.00 2.11
C LYS A 42 10.09 -2.95 2.96
N LEU A 43 9.04 -2.26 2.49
CA LEU A 43 7.79 -2.16 3.24
C LEU A 43 6.95 -3.42 3.13
N GLU A 44 6.92 -4.05 1.96
CA GLU A 44 6.28 -5.35 1.74
C GLU A 44 6.87 -6.42 2.66
N TRP A 45 8.20 -6.50 2.74
CA TRP A 45 8.86 -7.40 3.69
C TRP A 45 8.45 -7.09 5.14
N ARG A 46 8.42 -5.81 5.53
CA ARG A 46 7.97 -5.42 6.87
C ARG A 46 6.52 -5.82 7.15
N LYS A 47 5.62 -5.73 6.16
CA LYS A 47 4.25 -6.23 6.29
C LYS A 47 4.24 -7.74 6.49
N LYS A 48 4.87 -8.49 5.59
CA LYS A 48 4.94 -9.97 5.59
C LYS A 48 5.45 -10.55 6.92
N PHE A 49 6.43 -9.88 7.54
CA PHE A 49 7.01 -10.32 8.81
C PHE A 49 6.46 -9.59 10.04
N ARG A 50 5.34 -8.87 9.92
CA ARG A 50 4.70 -8.11 11.02
C ARG A 50 5.67 -7.13 11.73
N LYS A 51 6.64 -6.60 10.99
CA LYS A 51 7.60 -5.57 11.43
C LYS A 51 7.21 -4.16 10.95
N PHE A 52 6.00 -4.02 10.42
CA PHE A 52 5.49 -2.75 9.92
C PHE A 52 4.87 -1.92 11.04
N LYS A 53 5.49 -0.77 11.34
CA LYS A 53 4.95 0.22 12.27
C LYS A 53 4.03 1.22 11.55
N LEU A 54 2.76 1.22 11.94
CA LEU A 54 1.78 2.25 11.58
C LEU A 54 2.07 3.55 12.35
N ARG A 55 1.68 4.69 11.80
CA ARG A 55 1.66 5.95 12.55
C ARG A 55 0.32 6.09 13.27
N THR A 56 0.37 6.61 14.49
CA THR A 56 -0.83 6.98 15.26
C THR A 56 -1.18 8.46 15.09
N VAL A 57 -0.18 9.30 14.79
CA VAL A 57 -0.32 10.75 14.59
C VAL A 57 0.33 11.14 13.26
N PRO A 58 -0.27 12.07 12.50
CA PRO A 58 0.34 12.60 11.28
C PRO A 58 1.69 13.26 11.54
N ALA A 59 2.65 13.04 10.65
CA ALA A 59 3.97 13.68 10.70
C ALA A 59 4.08 14.85 9.71
N LYS A 60 5.06 15.73 9.96
CA LYS A 60 5.41 16.85 9.08
C LYS A 60 5.98 16.31 7.76
N CYS A 61 5.45 16.78 6.63
CA CYS A 61 5.96 16.50 5.30
C CYS A 61 7.28 17.24 5.08
N LEU A 62 8.30 16.59 4.51
CA LEU A 62 9.57 17.25 4.19
C LEU A 62 9.49 18.26 3.03
N LEU A 63 8.37 18.32 2.31
CA LEU A 63 8.23 19.17 1.12
C LEU A 63 7.22 20.31 1.29
N CYS A 64 6.01 20.03 1.77
CA CYS A 64 5.01 21.07 2.05
C CYS A 64 4.99 21.54 3.50
N GLU A 65 5.77 20.88 4.38
CA GLU A 65 5.87 21.26 5.80
C GLU A 65 4.58 21.16 6.63
N GLU A 66 3.49 20.66 6.05
CA GLU A 66 2.25 20.40 6.75
C GLU A 66 2.29 19.04 7.48
N LYS A 67 1.46 18.87 8.51
CA LYS A 67 1.25 17.59 9.22
C LYS A 67 0.36 16.63 8.41
N SER A 68 0.74 16.33 7.18
CA SER A 68 -0.07 15.55 6.22
C SER A 68 0.47 14.13 5.97
N VAL A 69 1.57 13.72 6.61
CA VAL A 69 2.13 12.37 6.47
C VAL A 69 1.45 11.41 7.44
N VAL A 70 0.32 10.85 6.99
CA VAL A 70 -0.48 9.90 7.79
C VAL A 70 0.12 8.49 7.73
N LYS A 71 0.58 8.05 6.56
CA LYS A 71 0.99 6.66 6.33
C LYS A 71 2.36 6.32 6.93
N GLY A 72 2.52 5.07 7.34
CA GLY A 72 3.73 4.56 8.00
C GLY A 72 4.98 4.61 7.12
N HIS A 73 6.15 4.87 7.72
CA HIS A 73 7.47 4.90 7.05
C HIS A 73 7.65 5.93 5.93
N ARG A 74 6.70 6.84 5.74
CA ARG A 74 6.78 7.94 4.77
C ARG A 74 7.43 9.17 5.38
N LYS A 75 8.06 9.97 4.51
CA LYS A 75 8.72 11.25 4.81
C LYS A 75 8.00 12.43 4.14
N ILE A 76 7.34 12.19 3.01
CA ILE A 76 6.55 13.20 2.29
C ILE A 76 5.12 12.69 2.15
N CYS A 77 4.16 13.62 2.03
CA CYS A 77 2.75 13.29 1.85
C CYS A 77 2.47 12.82 0.41
N ASP A 78 1.31 12.20 0.21
CA ASP A 78 0.93 11.62 -1.08
C ASP A 78 0.74 12.71 -2.16
N VAL A 79 0.23 13.88 -1.78
CA VAL A 79 0.10 15.05 -2.66
C VAL A 79 1.47 15.49 -3.18
N CYS A 80 2.45 15.62 -2.28
CA CYS A 80 3.81 16.00 -2.68
C CYS A 80 4.52 14.91 -3.49
N ALA A 81 4.28 13.63 -3.17
CA ALA A 81 4.85 12.51 -3.90
C ALA A 81 4.34 12.46 -5.35
N ARG A 82 3.02 12.62 -5.53
CA ARG A 82 2.38 12.68 -6.85
C ARG A 82 2.82 13.91 -7.63
N GLY A 83 2.73 15.10 -7.04
CA GLY A 83 3.01 16.37 -7.74
C GLY A 83 4.46 16.55 -8.18
N ARG A 84 5.42 15.93 -7.48
CA ARG A 84 6.86 16.01 -7.82
C ARG A 84 7.44 14.72 -8.39
N ASN A 85 6.61 13.70 -8.60
CA ASN A 85 7.02 12.35 -8.99
C ASN A 85 8.19 11.82 -8.14
N LEU A 86 8.01 11.78 -6.81
CA LEU A 86 9.02 11.32 -5.86
C LEU A 86 8.47 10.21 -4.96
N CYS A 87 9.34 9.28 -4.58
CA CYS A 87 9.03 8.22 -3.62
C CYS A 87 8.68 8.81 -2.25
N SER A 88 7.50 8.48 -1.73
CA SER A 88 6.97 8.97 -0.47
C SER A 88 7.82 8.61 0.77
N LYS A 89 8.64 7.57 0.66
CA LYS A 89 9.52 7.07 1.74
C LYS A 89 10.93 7.63 1.71
N CYS A 90 11.59 7.65 0.54
CA CYS A 90 12.98 8.12 0.45
C CYS A 90 13.10 9.56 -0.02
N ALA A 91 12.11 10.09 -0.75
CA ALA A 91 12.14 11.40 -1.40
C ALA A 91 13.36 11.62 -2.31
N LYS A 92 13.86 10.54 -2.95
CA LYS A 92 15.07 10.57 -3.79
C LYS A 92 14.80 10.11 -5.22
N GLU A 93 14.18 8.95 -5.35
CA GLU A 93 13.88 8.34 -6.65
C GLU A 93 12.40 8.53 -6.98
N PRO A 94 12.03 8.55 -8.27
CA PRO A 94 10.64 8.53 -8.67
C PRO A 94 9.93 7.27 -8.16
N TYR A 95 8.63 7.39 -7.90
CA TYR A 95 7.84 6.22 -7.58
C TYR A 95 7.56 5.42 -8.85
N SER A 96 7.51 4.09 -8.74
CA SER A 96 7.18 3.24 -9.89
C SER A 96 5.66 3.18 -10.06
N GLN A 97 5.12 3.61 -11.20
CA GLN A 97 3.67 3.64 -11.50
C GLN A 97 2.99 2.25 -11.64
N GLY A 98 3.67 1.16 -11.32
CA GLY A 98 3.17 -0.21 -11.50
C GLY A 98 2.52 -0.86 -10.27
N ASN A 99 2.14 -0.09 -9.25
CA ASN A 99 1.60 -0.66 -8.00
C ASN A 99 0.25 -0.08 -7.54
N GLU A 100 -0.49 0.54 -8.45
CA GLU A 100 -1.85 1.06 -8.22
C GLU A 100 -2.93 -0.05 -8.18
N SER A 101 -2.58 -1.25 -7.76
CA SER A 101 -3.59 -2.28 -7.48
C SER A 101 -4.17 -2.07 -6.08
N THR A 102 -5.49 -1.82 -6.05
CA THR A 102 -6.45 -1.71 -4.93
C THR A 102 -6.72 -0.32 -4.37
N THR A 103 -7.48 0.46 -5.12
CA THR A 103 -8.71 1.14 -4.65
C THR A 103 -9.49 1.53 -5.91
N ASN A 104 -10.49 0.75 -6.30
CA ASN A 104 -11.55 1.12 -7.24
C ASN A 104 -12.67 0.07 -7.14
N GLU A 105 -13.41 0.09 -6.03
CA GLU A 105 -14.73 -0.56 -5.90
C GLU A 105 -15.84 0.49 -5.67
N GLU A 106 -15.59 1.76 -5.98
CA GLU A 106 -16.53 2.86 -5.68
C GLU A 106 -17.06 3.60 -6.92
N THR A 107 -16.80 3.13 -8.15
CA THR A 107 -17.32 3.80 -9.37
C THR A 107 -18.08 2.90 -10.36
N LYS A 108 -18.35 1.63 -10.04
CA LYS A 108 -19.10 0.72 -10.93
C LYS A 108 -20.56 0.43 -10.49
N VAL A 109 -21.14 1.29 -9.65
CA VAL A 109 -22.54 1.11 -9.15
C VAL A 109 -23.50 2.17 -9.70
N GLU A 110 -23.00 3.26 -10.27
CA GLU A 110 -23.86 4.32 -10.82
C GLU A 110 -24.15 4.11 -12.31
N GLU A 111 -23.22 3.55 -13.08
CA GLU A 111 -23.37 3.37 -14.53
C GLU A 111 -24.33 2.21 -14.92
N THR A 112 -24.64 1.29 -14.00
CA THR A 112 -25.56 0.17 -14.28
C THR A 112 -27.02 0.46 -13.97
N LYS A 113 -27.33 1.55 -13.25
CA LYS A 113 -28.73 1.88 -12.89
C LYS A 113 -29.44 2.75 -13.93
N GLU A 114 -28.70 3.50 -14.72
CA GLU A 114 -29.29 4.36 -15.77
C GLU A 114 -29.67 3.56 -17.04
N ILE A 115 -29.07 2.38 -17.25
CA ILE A 115 -29.34 1.55 -18.44
C ILE A 115 -30.62 0.70 -18.25
N GLU A 116 -30.87 0.14 -17.05
CA GLU A 116 -32.08 -0.65 -16.79
C GLU A 116 -33.38 0.18 -16.75
N ALA A 117 -33.28 1.49 -16.48
CA ALA A 117 -34.46 2.38 -16.50
C ALA A 117 -34.91 2.73 -17.93
N ALA A 118 -34.02 2.66 -18.92
CA ALA A 118 -34.31 3.03 -20.31
C ALA A 118 -34.89 1.89 -21.16
N GLU A 119 -34.78 0.63 -20.73
CA GLU A 119 -35.30 -0.53 -21.48
C GLU A 119 -36.76 -0.88 -21.16
N VAL A 120 -37.36 -0.32 -20.10
CA VAL A 120 -38.75 -0.63 -19.71
C VAL A 120 -39.78 0.23 -20.46
N GLU A 121 -39.42 1.41 -21.00
CA GLU A 121 -40.37 2.30 -21.71
C GLU A 121 -40.55 2.01 -23.21
N LYS A 122 -40.03 0.88 -23.74
CA LYS A 122 -40.10 0.58 -25.18
C LYS A 122 -40.84 -0.70 -25.55
N SER A 123 -41.62 -1.29 -24.64
CA SER A 123 -42.41 -2.51 -24.92
C SER A 123 -43.92 -2.39 -24.69
N GLU A 124 -44.48 -1.19 -24.63
CA GLU A 124 -45.94 -0.97 -24.66
C GLU A 124 -46.30 0.08 -25.73
N ASP A 125 -46.18 -0.29 -27.00
CA ASP A 125 -46.98 0.21 -28.13
C ASP A 125 -46.96 -0.84 -29.27
#